data_AF-A0A2V7H1U0-F1
#
_entry.id   AF-A0A2V7H1U0-F1
#
_cell.length_a   1.000
_cell.length_b   1.000
_cell.length_c   1.000
_cell.angle_alpha   90.00
_cell.angle_beta   90.00
_cell.angle_gamma   90.00
#
_symmetry.space_group_name_H-M   'P 1'
#
loop_
_entity.id
_entity.type
_entity.pdbx_description
1 polymer ?
#
loop_
_entity_poly.entity_id
_entity_poly.type
_entity_poly.pdbx_seq_one_letter_code
_entity_poly.pdbx_strand_id
1 'polypeptide(L)'
;MTSAEQARAGLTELAALATQVAEQQADTIAALADVYVAALRGGGTLLFAGNGGSAADAQHIATEYVVRYSHNRRALPAIALTTDTSLLTAGA
;
A
#
# COMPACT_ATOMS: atom_id res chain seq x y z
N MET A 1 7.16 -28.76 15.09
CA MET A 1 6.01 -28.00 14.58
C MET A 1 5.78 -28.41 13.13
N THR A 2 4.60 -28.91 12.80
CA THR A 2 4.21 -29.31 11.44
C THR A 2 3.93 -28.07 10.58
N SER A 3 3.92 -28.22 9.25
CA SER A 3 3.53 -27.12 8.34
C SER A 3 2.12 -26.59 8.63
N ALA A 4 1.20 -27.46 9.03
CA ALA A 4 -0.16 -27.07 9.40
C ALA A 4 -0.19 -26.25 10.71
N GLU A 5 0.66 -26.59 11.69
CA GLU A 5 0.79 -25.81 12.92
C GLU A 5 1.41 -24.43 12.66
N GLN A 6 2.43 -24.35 11.80
CA GLN A 6 3.04 -23.08 11.38
C GLN A 6 2.04 -22.16 10.67
N ALA A 7 1.29 -22.69 9.71
CA ALA A 7 0.28 -21.92 8.99
C ALA A 7 -0.81 -21.39 9.93
N ARG A 8 -1.28 -22.24 10.86
CA ARG A 8 -2.27 -21.83 11.87
C ARG A 8 -1.73 -20.72 12.75
N ALA A 9 -0.51 -20.86 13.27
CA ALA A 9 0.11 -19.86 14.12
C ALA A 9 0.23 -18.51 13.40
N GLY A 10 0.75 -18.48 12.17
CA GLY A 10 0.90 -17.25 11.40
C GLY A 10 -0.43 -16.57 11.06
N LEU A 11 -1.47 -17.34 10.72
CA LEU A 11 -2.79 -16.77 10.47
C LEU A 11 -3.45 -16.22 11.74
N THR A 12 -3.27 -16.87 12.88
CA THR A 12 -3.75 -16.36 14.18
C THR A 12 -3.02 -15.08 14.57
N GLU A 13 -1.71 -15.01 14.38
CA GLU A 13 -0.92 -13.81 14.64
C GLU A 13 -1.35 -12.65 13.73
N LEU A 14 -1.55 -12.90 12.43
CA LEU A 14 -2.04 -11.89 11.50
C LEU A 14 -3.41 -11.33 11.90
N ALA A 15 -4.33 -12.19 12.34
CA ALA A 15 -5.65 -11.76 12.82
C ALA A 15 -5.55 -10.90 14.08
N ALA A 16 -4.71 -11.30 15.05
CA ALA A 16 -4.48 -10.51 16.26
C ALA A 16 -3.86 -9.14 15.94
N LEU A 17 -2.90 -9.08 15.02
CA LEU A 17 -2.30 -7.84 14.56
C LEU A 17 -3.35 -6.94 13.89
N ALA A 18 -4.23 -7.49 13.05
CA ALA A 18 -5.29 -6.72 12.41
C ALA A 18 -6.25 -6.10 13.44
N THR A 19 -6.63 -6.84 14.49
CA THR A 19 -7.43 -6.30 15.61
C THR A 19 -6.69 -5.18 16.32
N GLN A 20 -5.41 -5.37 16.64
CA GLN A 20 -4.61 -4.34 17.31
C GLN A 20 -4.50 -3.06 16.46
N VAL A 21 -4.24 -3.19 15.17
CA VAL A 21 -4.16 -2.04 14.24
C VAL A 21 -5.51 -1.32 14.17
N ALA A 22 -6.63 -2.05 14.11
CA ALA A 22 -7.95 -1.44 14.10
C ALA A 22 -8.21 -0.63 15.39
N GLU A 23 -7.85 -1.16 16.55
CA GLU A 23 -8.06 -0.48 17.83
C GLU A 23 -7.12 0.72 18.04
N GLN A 24 -5.89 0.65 17.54
CA GLN A 24 -4.85 1.62 17.88
C GLN A 24 -4.54 2.63 16.76
N GLN A 25 -4.86 2.32 15.51
CA GLN A 25 -4.38 3.08 14.34
C GLN A 25 -5.51 3.51 13.38
N ALA A 26 -6.79 3.20 13.68
CA ALA A 26 -7.90 3.59 12.80
C ALA A 26 -7.93 5.09 12.51
N ASP A 27 -7.74 5.93 13.53
CA ASP A 27 -7.73 7.38 13.36
C ASP A 27 -6.54 7.86 12.51
N THR A 28 -5.38 7.24 12.67
CA THR A 28 -4.19 7.54 11.85
C THR A 28 -4.40 7.14 10.40
N ILE A 29 -4.99 5.98 10.14
CA ILE A 29 -5.32 5.51 8.79
C ILE A 29 -6.35 6.45 8.13
N ALA A 30 -7.37 6.88 8.88
CA ALA A 30 -8.37 7.83 8.39
C ALA A 30 -7.72 9.19 8.04
N ALA A 31 -6.86 9.73 8.92
CA ALA A 31 -6.15 10.97 8.66
C ALA A 31 -5.23 10.87 7.42
N LEU A 32 -4.56 9.74 7.21
CA LEU A 32 -3.77 9.50 6.00
C LEU A 32 -4.64 9.47 4.74
N ALA A 33 -5.81 8.84 4.80
CA ALA A 33 -6.77 8.83 3.70
C ALA A 33 -7.24 10.25 3.35
N ASP A 34 -7.51 11.09 4.35
CA ASP A 34 -7.90 12.49 4.13
C ASP A 34 -6.80 13.29 3.43
N VAL A 35 -5.54 13.09 3.81
CA VAL A 35 -4.38 13.70 3.11
C VAL A 35 -4.33 13.28 1.65
N TYR A 36 -4.56 12.00 1.35
CA TYR A 36 -4.54 11.49 -0.02
C TYR A 36 -5.68 12.09 -0.85
N VAL A 37 -6.88 12.16 -0.27
CA VAL A 37 -8.05 12.77 -0.91
C VAL A 37 -7.81 14.25 -1.19
N ALA A 38 -7.25 14.99 -0.23
CA ALA A 38 -6.91 16.40 -0.40
C ALA A 38 -5.89 16.61 -1.53
N ALA A 39 -4.83 15.81 -1.56
CA ALA A 39 -3.81 15.88 -2.61
C ALA A 39 -4.42 15.63 -4.00
N LEU A 40 -5.21 14.57 -4.15
CA LEU A 40 -5.84 14.21 -5.42
C LEU A 40 -6.85 15.26 -5.89
N ARG A 41 -7.67 15.81 -4.97
CA ARG A 41 -8.62 16.89 -5.28
C ARG A 41 -7.91 18.19 -5.67
N GLY A 42 -6.73 18.44 -5.09
CA GLY A 42 -5.86 19.55 -5.45
C GLY A 42 -5.09 19.36 -6.76
N GLY A 43 -5.29 18.25 -7.47
CA GLY A 43 -4.54 17.93 -8.70
C GLY A 43 -3.13 17.38 -8.47
N GLY A 44 -2.80 17.02 -7.24
CA GLY A 44 -1.54 16.36 -6.87
C GLY A 44 -1.47 14.90 -7.34
N THR A 45 -0.28 14.32 -7.25
CA THR A 45 0.01 12.92 -7.61
C THR A 45 0.50 12.17 -6.38
N LEU A 46 -0.02 10.97 -6.14
CA LEU A 46 0.46 10.10 -5.06
C LEU A 46 1.74 9.36 -5.52
N LEU A 47 2.81 9.44 -4.73
CA LEU A 47 4.06 8.76 -5.02
C LEU A 47 4.30 7.67 -3.98
N PHE A 48 4.46 6.43 -4.43
CA PHE A 48 4.69 5.28 -3.57
C PHE A 48 6.11 4.75 -3.76
N ALA A 49 6.78 4.41 -2.67
CA ALA A 49 8.13 3.86 -2.67
C ALA A 49 8.27 2.77 -1.60
N GLY A 50 9.24 1.88 -1.78
CA GLY A 50 9.52 0.78 -0.87
C GLY A 50 10.72 -0.03 -1.35
N ASN A 51 11.21 -0.91 -0.47
CA ASN A 51 12.33 -1.84 -0.74
C ASN A 51 11.86 -3.29 -0.56
N GLY A 52 12.36 -4.21 -1.40
CA GLY A 52 12.02 -5.63 -1.33
C GLY A 52 10.51 -5.86 -1.44
N GLY A 53 9.90 -6.54 -0.47
CA GLY A 53 8.45 -6.81 -0.46
C GLY A 53 7.59 -5.53 -0.52
N SER A 54 7.98 -4.49 0.22
CA SER A 54 7.25 -3.20 0.19
C SER A 54 7.35 -2.47 -1.14
N ALA A 55 8.35 -2.80 -1.99
CA ALA A 55 8.40 -2.29 -3.36
C ALA A 55 7.27 -2.86 -4.23
N ALA A 56 6.88 -4.12 -3.97
CA ALA A 56 5.73 -4.75 -4.62
C ALA A 56 4.41 -4.13 -4.14
N ASP A 57 4.28 -3.84 -2.84
CA ASP A 57 3.10 -3.14 -2.30
C ASP A 57 2.96 -1.74 -2.91
N ALA A 58 4.06 -0.99 -3.07
CA ALA A 58 4.06 0.31 -3.72
C ALA A 58 3.51 0.23 -5.16
N GLN A 59 3.92 -0.80 -5.92
CA GLN A 59 3.42 -1.04 -7.28
C GLN A 59 1.95 -1.43 -7.30
N HIS A 60 1.55 -2.31 -6.38
CA HIS A 60 0.17 -2.76 -6.25
C HIS A 60 -0.75 -1.56 -5.95
N ILE A 61 -0.47 -0.80 -4.90
CA ILE A 61 -1.28 0.34 -4.48
C ILE A 61 -1.34 1.39 -5.59
N ALA A 62 -0.22 1.74 -6.22
CA ALA A 62 -0.23 2.69 -7.34
C ALA A 62 -1.15 2.19 -8.49
N THR A 63 -1.13 0.90 -8.80
CA THR A 63 -1.98 0.29 -9.82
C THR A 63 -3.47 0.39 -9.47
N GLU A 64 -3.83 0.18 -8.21
CA GLU A 64 -5.22 0.34 -7.74
C GLU A 64 -5.74 1.78 -7.92
N TYR A 65 -4.86 2.78 -7.74
CA TYR A 65 -5.18 4.18 -8.01
C TYR A 65 -5.25 4.50 -9.51
N VAL A 66 -4.36 3.96 -10.33
CA VAL A 66 -4.35 4.26 -11.78
C VAL A 66 -5.48 3.53 -12.52
N VAL A 67 -5.63 2.22 -12.29
CA VAL A 67 -6.55 1.37 -13.06
C VAL A 67 -7.96 1.39 -12.48
N ARG A 68 -8.09 0.89 -11.24
CA ARG A 68 -9.29 0.85 -10.36
C ARG A 68 -9.15 -0.31 -9.36
N TYR A 69 -9.49 -0.05 -8.10
CA TYR A 69 -9.63 -1.08 -7.06
C TYR A 69 -11.01 -1.76 -7.12
N SER A 70 -12.09 -1.01 -6.85
CA SER A 70 -13.44 -1.59 -6.68
C SER A 70 -14.56 -0.91 -7.48
N HIS A 71 -14.49 0.39 -7.72
CA HIS A 71 -15.55 1.15 -8.38
C HIS A 71 -15.14 1.63 -9.76
N ASN A 72 -16.11 1.73 -10.68
CA ASN A 72 -15.87 2.34 -11.98
C ASN A 72 -15.75 3.86 -11.82
N ARG A 73 -14.53 4.39 -11.95
CA ARG A 73 -14.20 5.82 -11.84
C ARG A 73 -13.02 6.17 -12.73
N ARG A 74 -12.80 7.46 -12.96
CA ARG A 74 -11.63 7.95 -13.71
C ARG A 74 -10.32 7.61 -13.01
N ALA A 75 -9.26 7.31 -13.77
CA ALA A 75 -7.91 7.12 -13.24
C ALA A 75 -7.49 8.25 -12.29
N LEU A 76 -6.80 7.90 -11.21
CA LEU A 76 -6.29 8.83 -10.21
C LEU A 76 -4.76 8.82 -10.35
N PRO A 77 -4.11 10.00 -10.33
CA PRO A 77 -2.68 10.11 -10.53
C PRO A 77 -1.92 9.46 -9.36
N ALA A 78 -1.24 8.35 -9.66
CA ALA A 78 -0.36 7.65 -8.74
C ALA A 78 0.81 7.01 -9.49
N ILE A 79 1.99 7.01 -8.85
CA ILE A 79 3.23 6.44 -9.44
C ILE A 79 3.95 5.62 -8.36
N ALA A 80 4.37 4.41 -8.73
CA ALA A 80 5.32 3.64 -7.93
C ALA A 80 6.76 3.93 -8.41
N LEU A 81 7.56 4.52 -7.53
CA LEU A 81 8.96 4.90 -7.78
C LEU A 81 9.91 3.68 -7.83
N THR A 82 9.37 2.47 -7.73
CA THR A 82 10.12 1.22 -7.64
C THR A 82 10.17 0.45 -8.96
N THR A 83 9.62 0.99 -10.04
CA THR A 83 9.42 0.28 -11.32
C THR A 83 10.46 0.58 -12.38
N ASP A 84 11.04 1.79 -12.37
CA ASP A 84 12.08 2.17 -13.33
C ASP A 84 13.45 1.71 -12.82
N THR A 85 13.81 0.49 -13.17
CA THR A 85 15.09 -0.12 -12.77
C THR A 85 16.30 0.60 -13.37
N SER A 86 16.15 1.24 -14.53
CA SER A 86 17.22 2.02 -15.15
C SER A 86 17.53 3.27 -14.31
N LEU A 87 16.49 4.02 -13.90
CA LEU A 87 16.65 5.16 -13.00
C LEU A 87 17.22 4.76 -11.64
N LEU A 88 16.74 3.66 -11.05
CA LEU A 88 17.18 3.22 -9.72
C LEU A 88 18.65 2.81 -9.69
N THR A 89 19.14 2.15 -10.74
CA THR A 89 20.52 1.63 -10.80
C THR A 89 21.52 2.63 -11.38
N ALA A 90 21.08 3.67 -12.10
CA ALA A 90 21.98 4.69 -12.65
C ALA A 90 22.68 5.54 -11.57
N GLY A 91 22.10 5.64 -10.37
CA GLY A 91 22.68 6.36 -9.23
C GLY A 91 23.22 5.48 -8.11
N ALA A 92 23.27 4.16 -8.33
CA ALA A 92 23.76 3.17 -7.37
C ALA A 92 25.27 2.91 -7.51
#